data_AF-A0A4V1TY25-F1
#
_entry.id   AF-A0A4V1TY25-F1
#
_cell.length_a   1.000
_cell.length_b   1.000
_cell.length_c   1.000
_cell.angle_alpha   90.00
_cell.angle_beta   90.00
_cell.angle_gamma   90.00
#
_symmetry.space_group_name_H-M   'P 1'
#
loop_
_entity.id
_entity.type
_entity.pdbx_description
1 polymer ?
#
loop_
_entity_poly.entity_id
_entity_poly.type
_entity_poly.pdbx_seq_one_letter_code
_entity_poly.pdbx_strand_id
1 'polypeptide(L)'
;FYEEKGLIASVGRQGLRRLFTPGVLDQLSVIALGRAAGFSLDEIKTVFSPQGQLDIDRQLLSRKADELDRTIKRFKAMSNGLRHAAECPAPNHAECPKFQRLMKAAGAGALKGR
;
A
#
# COMPACT_ATOMS: atom_id res chain seq x y z
N PHE A 1 -12.95 -16.10 2.49
CA PHE A 1 -12.34 -14.95 1.76
C PHE A 1 -11.04 -15.27 1.01
N TYR A 2 -9.85 -15.39 1.61
CA TYR A 2 -8.61 -15.60 0.81
C TYR A 2 -8.61 -16.91 0.00
N GLU A 3 -9.18 -17.96 0.56
CA GLU A 3 -9.41 -19.22 -0.14
C GLU A 3 -10.38 -19.05 -1.33
N GLU A 4 -11.48 -18.30 -1.15
CA GLU A 4 -12.41 -17.97 -2.25
C GLU A 4 -11.76 -17.11 -3.34
N LYS A 5 -10.75 -16.31 -2.98
CA LYS A 5 -9.93 -15.54 -3.93
C LYS A 5 -8.81 -16.38 -4.57
N GLY A 6 -8.64 -17.64 -4.14
CA GLY A 6 -7.64 -18.57 -4.68
C GLY A 6 -6.20 -18.19 -4.30
N LEU A 7 -6.01 -17.50 -3.18
CA LEU A 7 -4.68 -17.15 -2.66
C LEU A 7 -4.10 -18.21 -1.72
N ILE A 8 -4.96 -19.01 -1.12
CA ILE A 8 -4.62 -20.18 -0.31
C ILE A 8 -5.60 -21.30 -0.67
N ALA A 9 -5.25 -22.55 -0.42
CA ALA A 9 -6.12 -23.69 -0.66
C ALA A 9 -6.13 -24.62 0.55
N SER A 10 -7.33 -25.05 0.98
CA SER A 10 -7.42 -26.17 1.92
C SER A 10 -7.04 -27.48 1.23
N VAL A 11 -6.35 -28.35 1.96
CA VAL A 11 -5.99 -29.70 1.49
C VAL A 11 -7.05 -30.75 1.85
N GLY A 12 -8.08 -30.35 2.59
CA GLY A 12 -9.17 -31.23 2.97
C GLY A 12 -10.04 -30.64 4.08
N ARG A 13 -10.88 -31.49 4.65
CA ARG A 13 -11.74 -31.14 5.78
C ARG A 13 -11.74 -32.25 6.82
N GLN A 14 -11.85 -31.86 8.08
CA GLN A 14 -12.17 -32.75 9.18
C GLN A 14 -13.51 -32.30 9.79
N GLY A 15 -14.59 -32.94 9.35
CA GLY A 15 -15.95 -32.46 9.61
C GLY A 15 -16.16 -31.06 9.01
N LEU A 16 -16.53 -30.09 9.85
CA LEU A 16 -16.74 -28.68 9.45
C LEU A 16 -15.45 -27.84 9.42
N ARG A 17 -14.31 -28.41 9.83
CA ARG A 17 -13.03 -27.69 9.88
C ARG A 17 -12.27 -27.89 8.58
N ARG A 18 -11.73 -26.79 8.02
CA ARG A 18 -10.79 -26.83 6.90
C ARG A 18 -9.41 -27.23 7.39
N LEU A 19 -8.71 -28.06 6.62
CA LEU A 19 -7.33 -28.44 6.86
C LEU A 19 -6.43 -27.73 5.86
N PHE A 20 -5.30 -27.19 6.33
CA PHE A 20 -4.32 -26.50 5.51
C PHE A 20 -2.94 -27.11 5.74
N THR A 21 -2.04 -26.94 4.77
CA THR A 21 -0.63 -27.30 4.98
C THR A 21 0.01 -26.34 5.99
N PRO A 22 1.07 -26.75 6.70
CA PRO A 22 1.80 -25.85 7.59
C PRO A 22 2.29 -24.57 6.90
N GLY A 23 2.66 -24.65 5.62
CA GLY A 23 3.11 -23.50 4.81
C GLY A 23 2.04 -22.44 4.52
N VAL A 24 0.78 -22.67 4.88
CA VAL A 24 -0.28 -21.65 4.75
C VAL A 24 0.02 -20.40 5.59
N LEU A 25 0.73 -20.55 6.71
CA LEU A 25 1.10 -19.42 7.57
C LEU A 25 2.10 -18.49 6.88
N ASP A 26 3.06 -19.07 6.13
CA ASP A 26 4.02 -18.29 5.35
C ASP A 26 3.31 -17.57 4.19
N GLN A 27 2.37 -18.24 3.52
CA GLN A 27 1.55 -17.62 2.47
C GLN A 27 0.71 -16.46 3.03
N LEU A 28 0.07 -16.64 4.20
CA LEU A 28 -0.68 -15.58 4.86
C LEU A 28 0.22 -14.40 5.27
N SER A 29 1.45 -14.67 5.69
CA SER A 29 2.44 -13.64 6.01
C SER A 29 2.81 -12.82 4.78
N VAL A 30 3.03 -13.47 3.64
CA VAL A 30 3.32 -12.79 2.36
C VAL A 30 2.12 -11.98 1.88
N ILE A 31 0.89 -12.52 1.99
CA ILE A 31 -0.34 -11.79 1.67
C ILE A 31 -0.47 -10.54 2.55
N ALA A 32 -0.23 -10.67 3.86
CA ALA A 32 -0.28 -9.55 4.79
C ALA A 32 0.74 -8.46 4.43
N LEU A 33 1.98 -8.86 4.12
CA LEU A 33 3.04 -7.94 3.69
C LEU A 33 2.67 -7.23 2.38
N GLY A 34 2.20 -7.97 1.37
CA GLY A 34 1.79 -7.41 0.09
C GLY A 34 0.67 -6.38 0.27
N ARG A 35 -0.35 -6.70 1.07
CA ARG A 35 -1.43 -5.75 1.36
C ARG A 35 -0.93 -4.50 2.07
N ALA A 36 -0.01 -4.63 3.03
CA ALA A 36 0.59 -3.49 3.72
C ALA A 36 1.41 -2.59 2.76
N ALA A 37 2.05 -3.18 1.75
CA ALA A 37 2.77 -2.47 0.70
C ALA A 37 1.87 -1.89 -0.40
N GLY A 38 0.54 -2.03 -0.29
CA GLY A 38 -0.42 -1.47 -1.26
C GLY A 38 -0.64 -2.33 -2.51
N PHE A 39 -0.31 -3.62 -2.46
CA PHE A 39 -0.72 -4.56 -3.51
C PHE A 39 -2.19 -4.96 -3.34
N SER A 40 -2.88 -5.08 -4.46
CA SER A 40 -4.18 -5.74 -4.57
C SER A 40 -4.04 -7.25 -4.40
N LEU A 41 -5.14 -7.92 -4.09
CA LEU A 41 -5.15 -9.40 -3.99
C LEU A 41 -4.82 -10.08 -5.32
N ASP A 42 -5.16 -9.44 -6.44
CA ASP A 42 -4.88 -9.97 -7.78
C ASP A 42 -3.39 -9.84 -8.11
N GLU A 43 -2.75 -8.72 -7.76
CA GLU A 43 -1.27 -8.58 -7.86
C GLU A 43 -0.54 -9.54 -6.93
N ILE A 44 -1.05 -9.79 -5.72
CA ILE A 44 -0.45 -10.76 -4.80
C ILE A 44 -0.57 -12.18 -5.36
N LYS A 45 -1.69 -12.49 -6.03
CA LYS A 45 -1.91 -13.81 -6.64
C LYS A 45 -0.86 -14.13 -7.71
N THR A 46 -0.39 -13.13 -8.46
CA THR A 46 0.66 -13.33 -9.47
C THR A 46 2.06 -13.55 -8.88
N VAL A 47 2.25 -13.27 -7.58
CA VAL A 47 3.52 -13.54 -6.86
C VAL A 47 3.62 -15.00 -6.41
N PHE A 48 2.52 -15.74 -6.42
CA PHE A 48 2.52 -17.16 -6.10
C PHE A 48 2.44 -18.01 -7.38
N SER A 49 3.24 -19.06 -7.45
CA SER A 49 3.06 -20.12 -8.44
C SER A 49 1.73 -20.86 -8.19
N PRO A 50 1.20 -21.59 -9.19
CA PRO A 50 0.01 -22.42 -9.00
C PRO A 50 0.13 -23.46 -7.86
N GLN A 51 1.37 -23.83 -7.51
CA GLN A 51 1.71 -24.75 -6.42
C GLN A 51 1.90 -24.03 -5.07
N GLY A 52 1.69 -22.71 -5.01
CA GLY A 52 1.79 -21.91 -3.80
C GLY A 52 3.21 -21.56 -3.38
N GLN A 53 4.20 -21.75 -4.26
CA GLN A 53 5.58 -21.30 -4.05
C GLN A 53 5.72 -19.84 -4.47
N LEU A 54 6.72 -19.13 -3.93
CA LEU A 54 6.98 -17.76 -4.33
C LEU A 54 7.63 -17.73 -5.73
N ASP A 55 6.94 -17.10 -6.67
CA ASP A 55 7.44 -16.77 -8.00
C ASP A 55 7.42 -15.25 -8.14
N ILE A 56 8.51 -14.62 -7.68
CA ILE A 56 8.55 -13.18 -7.48
C ILE A 56 8.91 -12.48 -8.79
N ASP A 57 7.92 -11.80 -9.39
CA ASP A 57 8.19 -10.80 -10.42
C ASP A 57 8.89 -9.58 -9.80
N ARG A 58 10.21 -9.52 -9.98
CA ARG A 58 11.04 -8.40 -9.50
C ARG A 58 10.65 -7.06 -10.12
N GLN A 59 10.11 -7.04 -11.34
CA GLN A 59 9.66 -5.81 -11.97
C GLN A 59 8.36 -5.29 -11.35
N LEU A 60 7.45 -6.19 -10.97
CA LEU A 60 6.25 -5.83 -10.21
C LEU A 60 6.64 -5.19 -8.86
N LEU A 61 7.60 -5.79 -8.13
CA LEU A 61 8.09 -5.22 -6.87
C LEU A 61 8.72 -3.84 -7.05
N SER A 62 9.58 -3.68 -8.06
CA SER A 62 10.22 -2.38 -8.36
C SER A 62 9.19 -1.30 -8.67
N ARG A 63 8.17 -1.62 -9.49
CA ARG A 63 7.11 -0.66 -9.83
C ARG A 63 6.30 -0.23 -8.61
N LYS A 64 5.98 -1.17 -7.71
CA LYS A 64 5.28 -0.83 -6.47
C LYS A 64 6.15 0.01 -5.54
N ALA A 65 7.45 -0.26 -5.46
CA ALA A 65 8.38 0.57 -4.72
C ALA A 65 8.40 2.01 -5.26
N ASP A 66 8.44 2.19 -6.58
CA ASP A 66 8.37 3.52 -7.21
C ASP A 66 7.05 4.25 -6.89
N GLU A 67 5.93 3.53 -6.86
CA GLU A 67 4.61 4.06 -6.46
C GLU A 67 4.59 4.53 -4.99
N LEU A 68 5.14 3.71 -4.10
CA LEU A 68 5.31 4.05 -2.68
C LEU A 68 6.21 5.28 -2.51
N ASP A 69 7.32 5.37 -3.23
CA ASP A 69 8.24 6.50 -3.15
C ASP A 69 7.61 7.81 -3.61
N ARG A 70 6.78 7.79 -4.67
CA ARG A 70 5.99 8.96 -5.10
C ARG A 70 5.03 9.39 -4.00
N THR A 71 4.35 8.43 -3.38
CA THR A 71 3.41 8.68 -2.28
C THR A 71 4.12 9.25 -1.04
N ILE A 72 5.29 8.71 -0.68
CA ILE A 72 6.12 9.21 0.41
C ILE A 72 6.57 10.64 0.14
N LYS A 73 7.02 10.96 -1.08
CA LYS A 73 7.42 12.34 -1.45
C LYS A 73 6.27 13.32 -1.25
N ARG A 74 5.06 12.95 -1.68
CA ARG A 74 3.84 13.75 -1.46
C ARG A 74 3.56 13.94 0.05
N PHE A 75 3.55 12.86 0.83
CA PHE A 75 3.27 12.96 2.27
C PHE A 75 4.34 13.76 3.02
N LYS A 76 5.61 13.66 2.64
CA LYS A 76 6.68 14.51 3.17
C LYS A 76 6.41 15.99 2.89
N ALA A 77 6.03 16.34 1.65
CA ALA A 77 5.69 17.73 1.29
C ALA A 77 4.50 18.25 2.11
N MET A 78 3.45 17.45 2.27
CA MET A 78 2.29 17.80 3.10
C MET A 78 2.67 17.95 4.58
N SER A 79 3.42 17.01 5.14
CA SER A 79 3.90 17.05 6.53
C SER A 79 4.75 18.29 6.81
N ASN A 80 5.67 18.63 5.90
CA ASN A 80 6.48 19.85 5.99
C ASN A 80 5.64 21.13 5.88
N GLY A 81 4.54 21.06 5.13
CA GLY A 81 3.53 22.11 5.05
C GLY A 81 2.79 22.34 6.36
N LEU A 82 2.29 21.26 6.95
CA LEU A 82 1.55 21.27 8.22
C LEU A 82 2.43 21.75 9.38
N ARG A 83 3.68 21.26 9.48
CA ARG A 83 4.64 21.76 10.49
C ARG A 83 4.90 23.25 10.35
N HIS A 84 5.12 23.72 9.12
CA HIS A 84 5.32 25.15 8.89
C HIS A 84 4.08 25.98 9.25
N ALA A 85 2.87 25.51 8.92
CA ALA A 85 1.65 26.20 9.31
C ALA A 85 1.54 26.30 10.85
N ALA A 86 1.92 25.26 11.59
CA ALA A 86 1.87 25.28 13.06
C ALA A 86 2.81 26.32 13.70
N GLU A 87 3.95 26.61 13.08
CA GLU A 87 4.98 27.52 13.60
C GLU A 87 4.96 28.91 12.93
N CYS A 88 4.07 29.14 11.97
CA CYS A 88 4.08 30.34 11.15
C CYS A 88 3.76 31.58 12.00
N PRO A 89 4.67 32.58 12.08
CA PRO A 89 4.44 33.80 12.84
C PRO A 89 3.53 34.80 12.11
N ALA A 90 3.05 34.46 10.91
CA ALA A 90 2.17 35.35 10.15
C ALA A 90 0.89 35.61 10.95
N PRO A 91 0.42 36.87 11.02
CA PRO A 91 -0.79 37.22 11.76
C PRO A 91 -2.05 36.56 11.16
N ASN A 92 -1.99 36.15 9.88
CA ASN A 92 -3.00 35.36 9.21
C ASN A 92 -2.36 34.23 8.39
N HIS A 93 -2.74 32.98 8.66
CA HIS A 93 -2.25 31.80 7.94
C HIS A 93 -2.58 31.80 6.44
N ALA A 94 -3.61 32.55 6.02
CA ALA A 94 -3.92 32.74 4.61
C ALA A 94 -2.84 33.53 3.86
N GLU A 95 -2.04 34.33 4.55
CA GLU A 95 -0.95 35.12 3.96
C GLU A 95 0.36 34.34 3.88
N CYS A 96 0.45 33.16 4.53
CA CYS A 96 1.63 32.31 4.48
C CYS A 96 1.89 31.83 3.04
N PRO A 97 3.00 32.26 2.38
CA PRO A 97 3.24 31.91 0.98
C PRO A 97 3.40 30.41 0.75
N LYS A 98 3.92 29.68 1.75
CA LYS A 98 4.10 28.23 1.69
C LYS A 98 2.75 27.50 1.82
N PHE A 99 1.85 28.00 2.66
CA PHE A 99 0.50 27.46 2.81
C PHE A 99 -0.34 27.69 1.54
N GLN A 100 -0.28 28.90 0.95
CA GLN A 100 -0.95 29.19 -0.31
C GLN A 100 -0.50 28.26 -1.45
N ARG A 101 0.80 27.93 -1.54
CA ARG A 101 1.31 26.97 -2.54
C ARG A 101 0.73 25.57 -2.36
N LEU A 102 0.59 25.11 -1.12
CA LEU A 102 -0.03 23.81 -0.83
C LEU A 102 -1.52 23.79 -1.15
N MET A 103 -2.25 24.86 -0.81
CA MET A 103 -3.66 25.02 -1.17
C MET A 103 -3.88 25.01 -2.69
N LYS A 104 -3.02 25.72 -3.44
CA LYS A 104 -3.06 25.70 -4.91
C LYS A 104 -2.77 24.30 -5.48
N ALA A 105 -1.77 23.61 -4.94
CA ALA A 105 -1.49 22.23 -5.34
C ALA A 105 -2.65 21.27 -5.02
N ALA A 106 -3.32 21.48 -3.89
CA ALA A 106 -4.51 20.72 -3.50
C ALA A 106 -5.69 20.96 -4.45
N GLY A 107 -6.00 22.24 -4.72
CA GLY A 107 -7.09 22.63 -5.61
C GLY A 107 -6.89 22.19 -7.06
N ALA A 108 -5.64 22.18 -7.54
CA ALA A 108 -5.28 21.66 -8.86
C ALA A 108 -5.33 20.13 -8.95
N GLY A 109 -5.63 19.42 -7.85
CA GLY A 109 -5.59 17.95 -7.81
C GLY A 109 -4.18 17.37 -7.88
N ALA A 110 -3.13 18.20 -7.94
CA ALA A 110 -1.73 17.78 -7.97
C ALA A 110 -1.29 17.08 -6.68
N LEU A 111 -2.10 17.18 -5.62
CA LEU A 111 -1.95 16.31 -4.48
C LEU A 111 -2.48 14.91 -4.77
N LYS A 112 -3.63 14.67 -5.43
CA LYS A 112 -4.14 13.30 -5.63
C LYS A 112 -3.11 12.44 -6.39
N GLY A 113 -2.52 11.47 -5.69
CA GLY A 113 -1.77 10.37 -6.28
C GLY A 113 -2.71 9.65 -7.23
N ARG A 114 -2.36 9.65 -8.52
CA ARG A 114 -3.00 8.84 -9.53
C ARG A 114 -2.47 7.42 -9.44
#